data_AF-A0A4R1AMQ7-F1
#
_entry.id   AF-A0A4R1AMQ7-F1
#
_cell.length_a   1.000
_cell.length_b   1.000
_cell.length_c   1.000
_cell.angle_alpha   90.00
_cell.angle_beta   90.00
_cell.angle_gamma   90.00
#
_symmetry.space_group_name_H-M   'P 1'
#
loop_
_entity.id
_entity.type
_entity.pdbx_description
1 polymer ?
#
loop_
_entity_poly.entity_id
_entity_poly.type
_entity_poly.pdbx_seq_one_letter_code
_entity_poly.pdbx_strand_id
1 'polypeptide(L)'
;MNIQVTRQRFLNNQLIEPGASFVDPSFDLRFQIVVICDAVSPDKWHGEVRFGQHCLIRTAGEASDAAARAAARTAFDARVVALFGGEA
;
A
#
# COMPACT_ATOMS: atom_id res chain seq x y z
N MET A 1 -40.86 16.30 28.75
CA MET A 1 -39.68 17.05 28.29
C MET A 1 -38.52 16.08 28.22
N ASN A 2 -38.21 15.55 27.03
CA ASN A 2 -37.15 14.56 26.85
C ASN A 2 -35.81 15.30 26.72
N ILE A 3 -34.97 15.21 27.75
CA ILE A 3 -33.61 15.73 27.72
C ILE A 3 -32.78 14.71 26.93
N GLN A 4 -32.45 15.04 25.69
CA GLN A 4 -31.44 14.29 24.95
C GLN A 4 -30.08 14.58 25.61
N VAL A 5 -29.55 13.59 26.33
CA VAL A 5 -28.20 13.65 26.85
C VAL A 5 -27.24 13.40 25.69
N THR A 6 -26.79 14.48 25.04
CA THR A 6 -25.75 14.40 24.02
C THR A 6 -24.44 14.02 24.71
N ARG A 7 -24.05 12.75 24.64
CA ARG A 7 -22.74 12.30 25.16
C ARG A 7 -21.65 12.96 24.34
N GLN A 8 -21.02 13.98 24.91
CA GLN A 8 -19.81 14.59 24.36
C GLN A 8 -18.71 13.54 24.29
N ARG A 9 -18.05 13.43 23.13
CA ARG A 9 -16.90 12.53 22.92
C ARG A 9 -15.65 13.38 22.75
N PHE A 10 -14.54 12.94 23.31
CA PHE A 10 -13.25 13.62 23.19
C PHE A 10 -12.20 12.68 22.60
N LEU A 11 -11.33 13.20 21.75
CA LEU A 11 -10.13 12.52 21.25
C LEU A 11 -8.98 13.53 21.24
N ASN A 12 -7.80 13.15 21.75
CA ASN A 12 -6.64 14.04 21.87
C ASN A 12 -6.98 15.40 22.52
N ASN A 13 -7.79 15.38 23.57
CA ASN A 13 -8.30 16.57 24.28
C ASN A 13 -9.17 17.54 23.43
N GLN A 14 -9.72 17.08 22.30
CA GLN A 14 -10.64 17.87 21.46
C GLN A 14 -12.04 17.26 21.47
N LEU A 15 -13.07 18.11 21.56
CA LEU A 15 -14.47 17.70 21.45
C LEU A 15 -14.75 17.25 20.00
N ILE A 16 -15.33 16.06 19.86
CA ILE A 16 -15.61 15.45 18.55
C ILE A 16 -17.08 15.69 18.19
N GLU A 17 -17.30 16.29 17.02
CA GLU A 17 -18.64 16.41 16.43
C GLU A 17 -19.06 15.11 15.73
N PRO A 18 -20.36 14.76 15.73
CA PRO A 18 -20.87 13.66 14.94
C PRO A 18 -20.50 13.80 13.46
N GLY A 19 -19.89 12.75 12.88
CA GLY A 19 -19.43 12.76 11.49
C GLY A 19 -17.98 13.19 11.30
N ALA A 20 -17.27 13.61 12.35
CA ALA A 20 -15.84 13.85 12.28
C ALA A 20 -15.06 12.57 11.89
N SER A 21 -14.12 12.72 10.94
CA SER A 21 -13.19 11.66 10.53
C SER A 21 -11.80 11.93 11.09
N PHE A 22 -11.07 10.86 11.40
CA PHE A 22 -9.71 10.94 11.92
C PHE A 22 -8.85 9.93 11.17
N VAL A 23 -7.64 10.34 10.83
CA VAL A 23 -6.60 9.45 10.33
C VAL A 23 -5.79 9.00 11.53
N ASP A 24 -5.62 7.69 11.69
CA ASP A 24 -4.70 7.14 12.67
C ASP A 24 -3.26 7.28 12.13
N PRO A 25 -2.43 8.17 12.70
CA PRO A 25 -1.07 8.38 12.21
C PRO A 25 -0.15 7.19 12.53
N SER A 26 -0.57 6.27 13.40
CA SER A 26 0.18 5.05 13.72
C SER A 26 -0.03 3.92 12.71
N PHE A 27 -1.00 4.07 11.80
CA PHE A 27 -1.34 3.06 10.81
C PHE A 27 -0.75 3.39 9.44
N ASP A 28 0.46 2.91 9.21
CA ASP A 28 1.25 3.22 8.02
C ASP A 28 1.35 2.01 7.08
N LEU A 29 0.44 1.97 6.11
CA LEU A 29 0.41 0.93 5.08
C LEU A 29 1.25 1.34 3.87
N ARG A 30 2.43 0.74 3.71
CA ARG A 30 3.33 1.02 2.60
C ARG A 30 3.63 -0.21 1.76
N PHE A 31 3.41 -0.08 0.46
CA PHE A 31 3.99 -0.97 -0.53
C PHE A 31 5.43 -0.57 -0.81
N GLN A 32 6.29 -1.55 -1.04
CA GLN A 32 7.71 -1.35 -1.33
C GLN A 32 8.08 -2.09 -2.62
N ILE A 33 8.82 -1.43 -3.49
CA ILE A 33 9.46 -2.09 -4.64
C ILE A 33 10.87 -2.49 -4.22
N VAL A 34 11.15 -3.78 -4.27
CA VAL A 34 12.48 -4.35 -4.01
C VAL A 34 13.02 -4.88 -5.33
N VAL A 35 14.29 -4.61 -5.59
CA VAL A 35 14.97 -5.11 -6.79
C VAL A 35 16.04 -6.09 -6.35
N ILE A 36 16.01 -7.28 -6.93
CA ILE A 36 16.81 -8.42 -6.48
C ILE A 36 17.64 -8.94 -7.66
N CYS A 37 18.94 -9.04 -7.47
CA CYS A 37 19.84 -9.76 -8.37
C CYS A 37 19.66 -11.27 -8.12
N ASP A 38 19.44 -12.05 -9.17
CA ASP A 38 19.14 -13.47 -9.06
C ASP A 38 20.39 -14.28 -8.64
N ALA A 39 20.24 -15.15 -7.65
CA ALA A 39 21.36 -15.90 -7.08
C ALA A 39 21.89 -17.00 -8.01
N VAL A 40 21.06 -17.52 -8.93
CA VAL A 40 21.42 -18.57 -9.89
C VAL A 40 21.85 -17.95 -11.22
N SER A 41 21.33 -16.77 -11.57
CA SER A 41 21.69 -16.01 -12.77
C SER A 41 22.02 -14.55 -12.41
N PRO A 42 23.25 -14.25 -11.93
CA PRO A 42 23.63 -12.92 -11.44
C PRO A 42 23.53 -11.78 -12.46
N ASP A 43 23.45 -12.12 -13.76
CA ASP A 43 23.23 -11.14 -14.83
C ASP A 43 21.75 -10.71 -14.95
N LYS A 44 20.86 -11.33 -14.16
CA LYS A 44 19.42 -11.06 -14.17
C LYS A 44 18.96 -10.41 -12.88
N TRP A 45 18.00 -9.51 -13.04
CA TRP A 45 17.38 -8.75 -11.97
C TRP A 45 15.88 -8.92 -12.03
N HIS A 46 15.21 -9.22 -10.92
CA HIS A 46 13.74 -9.17 -10.87
C HIS A 46 13.27 -8.16 -9.85
N GLY A 47 12.11 -7.58 -10.11
CA GLY A 47 11.44 -6.68 -9.20
C GLY A 47 10.38 -7.42 -8.39
N GLU A 48 10.26 -7.06 -7.13
CA GLU A 48 9.21 -7.52 -6.23
C GLU A 48 8.43 -6.33 -5.69
N VAL A 49 7.12 -6.48 -5.57
CA VAL A 49 6.27 -5.56 -4.81
C VAL A 49 5.92 -6.24 -3.51
N ARG A 50 6.29 -5.62 -2.39
CA ARG A 50 6.07 -6.15 -1.05
C ARG A 50 5.11 -5.31 -0.26
N PHE A 51 4.40 -5.97 0.65
CA PHE A 51 3.61 -5.35 1.70
C PHE A 51 4.02 -5.97 3.03
N GLY A 52 4.70 -5.18 3.87
CA GLY A 52 5.46 -5.72 4.99
C GLY A 52 6.50 -6.74 4.51
N GLN A 53 6.49 -7.94 5.07
CA GLN A 53 7.40 -9.04 4.72
C GLN A 53 6.88 -9.92 3.57
N HIS A 54 5.68 -9.67 3.07
CA HIS A 54 5.06 -10.52 2.05
C HIS A 54 5.32 -9.98 0.65
N CYS A 55 5.75 -10.85 -0.25
CA CYS A 55 5.85 -10.56 -1.68
C CYS A 55 4.50 -10.78 -2.35
N LEU A 56 3.94 -9.72 -2.96
CA LEU A 56 2.64 -9.73 -3.61
C LEU A 56 2.77 -9.91 -5.13
N ILE A 57 3.81 -9.33 -5.71
CA ILE A 57 4.10 -9.41 -7.14
C ILE A 57 5.59 -9.68 -7.28
N ARG A 58 5.94 -10.62 -8.16
CA ARG A 58 7.31 -10.86 -8.60
C ARG A 58 7.33 -10.83 -10.13
N THR A 59 8.22 -10.02 -10.70
CA THR A 59 8.38 -9.93 -12.16
C THR A 59 9.29 -11.01 -12.71
N ALA A 60 9.34 -11.11 -14.02
CA ALA A 60 10.39 -11.84 -14.72
C ALA A 60 11.77 -11.21 -14.47
N GLY A 61 12.82 -11.96 -14.82
CA GLY A 61 14.20 -11.50 -14.76
C GLY A 61 14.55 -10.62 -15.96
N GLU A 62 15.02 -9.42 -15.67
CA GLU A 62 15.43 -8.36 -16.57
C GLU A 62 16.95 -8.21 -16.60
N ALA A 63 17.48 -7.52 -17.61
CA ALA A 63 18.92 -7.32 -17.78
C ALA A 63 19.53 -6.25 -16.85
N SER A 64 18.72 -5.47 -16.12
CA SER A 64 19.20 -4.42 -15.22
C SER A 64 18.25 -4.16 -14.05
N ASP A 65 18.78 -3.57 -12.98
CA ASP A 65 18.00 -3.19 -11.80
C ASP A 65 16.92 -2.13 -12.14
N ALA A 66 17.25 -1.20 -13.04
CA ALA A 66 16.32 -0.17 -13.48
C ALA A 66 15.13 -0.77 -14.26
N ALA A 67 15.40 -1.72 -15.15
CA ALA A 67 14.34 -2.43 -15.89
C ALA A 67 13.46 -3.25 -14.93
N ALA A 68 14.06 -3.97 -13.99
CA ALA A 68 13.35 -4.72 -12.96
C ALA A 68 12.45 -3.83 -12.09
N ARG A 69 12.95 -2.65 -11.67
CA ARG A 69 12.16 -1.65 -10.91
C ARG A 69 10.97 -1.15 -11.71
N ALA A 70 11.18 -0.80 -12.98
CA ALA A 70 10.14 -0.31 -13.87
C ALA A 70 9.08 -1.39 -14.09
N ALA A 71 9.49 -2.63 -14.37
CA ALA A 71 8.58 -3.77 -14.54
C ALA A 71 7.72 -4.00 -13.30
N ALA A 72 8.31 -3.98 -12.10
CA ALA A 72 7.55 -4.15 -10.86
C ALA A 72 6.56 -3.01 -10.61
N ARG A 73 6.96 -1.76 -10.93
CA ARG A 73 6.07 -0.60 -10.82
C ARG A 73 4.89 -0.72 -11.78
N THR A 74 5.14 -1.02 -13.05
CA THR A 74 4.09 -1.20 -14.05
C THR A 74 3.14 -2.34 -13.67
N ALA A 75 3.68 -3.47 -13.19
CA ALA A 75 2.85 -4.59 -12.73
C ALA A 75 1.99 -4.23 -11.52
N PHE A 76 2.53 -3.43 -10.58
CA PHE A 76 1.76 -2.93 -9.44
C PHE A 76 0.63 -1.99 -9.88
N ASP A 77 0.93 -0.99 -10.71
CA ASP A 77 -0.05 -0.02 -11.18
C ASP A 77 -1.19 -0.74 -11.93
N ALA A 78 -0.86 -1.71 -12.79
CA ALA A 78 -1.85 -2.54 -13.48
C ALA A 78 -2.71 -3.35 -12.50
N ARG A 79 -2.12 -3.89 -11.42
CA ARG A 79 -2.86 -4.65 -10.40
C ARG A 79 -3.79 -3.76 -9.59
N VAL A 80 -3.36 -2.55 -9.23
CA VAL A 80 -4.19 -1.55 -8.54
C VAL A 80 -5.37 -1.17 -9.42
N VAL A 81 -5.15 -0.87 -10.70
CA VAL A 81 -6.23 -0.60 -11.65
C VAL A 81 -7.16 -1.80 -11.79
N ALA A 82 -6.66 -3.03 -11.88
CA ALA A 82 -7.53 -4.21 -11.98
C ALA A 82 -8.38 -4.44 -10.72
N LEU A 83 -7.86 -4.12 -9.53
CA LEU A 83 -8.56 -4.32 -8.26
C LEU A 83 -9.58 -3.20 -7.95
N PHE A 84 -9.24 -1.95 -8.28
CA PHE A 84 -10.03 -0.77 -7.89
C PHE A 84 -10.66 -0.02 -9.06
N GLY A 85 -10.27 -0.37 -10.29
CA GLY A 85 -10.75 0.28 -11.51
C GLY A 85 -12.16 -0.12 -11.92
N GLY A 86 -12.72 -1.17 -11.30
CA GLY A 86 -14.14 -1.52 -11.32
C GLY A 86 -14.77 -1.69 -12.70
N GLU A 87 -15.15 -2.92 -13.04
CA GLU A 87 -16.54 -3.09 -13.47
C GLU A 87 -17.35 -3.23 -12.17
N ALA A 88 -18.08 -2.17 -11.84
CA ALA A 88 -19.18 -2.16 -10.87
C ALA A 88 -20.50 -2.28 -11.65
#